data_AF-A0A0C1IK69-F1
#
_entry.id   AF-A0A0C1IK69-F1
#
_cell.length_a   1.000
_cell.length_b   1.000
_cell.length_c   1.000
_cell.angle_alpha   90.00
_cell.angle_beta   90.00
_cell.angle_gamma   90.00
#
_symmetry.space_group_name_H-M   'P 1'
#
loop_
_entity.id
_entity.type
_entity.pdbx_description
1 polymer ?
#
loop_
_entity_poly.entity_id
_entity_poly.type
_entity_poly.pdbx_seq_one_letter_code
_entity_poly.pdbx_strand_id
1 'polypeptide(L)'
;MSANIIKHLESYMGTAISNVDPNTQTVNKEKVDSNFDLIAQAAIPAVLAAFYKYSRSEEGAEYLAKDRAITPSRIFADHDDEIASRIASFSKIENGFAARIVNDLTAETVRYYRSEMKDDISADKVQLFFGSIRENILGALPADLQLGNLLNDDTIDDNTNKMKGPASGLAQSIQNAFSSVGTKREES
;
A
#
# COMPACT_ATOMS: atom_id res chain seq x y z
N MET A 1 -11.57 1.48 12.54
CA MET A 1 -10.60 2.57 12.73
C MET A 1 -9.68 2.54 11.51
N SER A 2 -9.88 3.42 10.54
CA SER A 2 -9.09 3.45 9.31
C SER A 2 -8.08 4.58 9.38
N ALA A 3 -7.05 4.40 10.21
CA ALA A 3 -5.89 5.26 10.16
C ALA A 3 -5.21 5.03 8.80
N ASN A 4 -5.23 6.04 7.93
CA ASN A 4 -4.80 5.91 6.54
C ASN A 4 -3.26 5.87 6.49
N ILE A 5 -2.69 4.67 6.37
CA ILE A 5 -1.24 4.45 6.31
C ILE A 5 -0.56 5.26 5.20
N ILE A 6 -1.25 5.53 4.09
CA ILE A 6 -0.73 6.39 3.04
C ILE A 6 -0.50 7.80 3.57
N LYS A 7 -1.48 8.37 4.30
CA LYS A 7 -1.32 9.69 4.94
C LYS A 7 -0.21 9.74 5.98
N HIS A 8 -0.01 8.64 6.70
CA HIS A 8 1.11 8.52 7.63
C HIS A 8 2.45 8.54 6.90
N LEU A 9 2.59 7.76 5.82
CA LEU A 9 3.82 7.69 5.03
C LEU A 9 4.08 9.00 4.25
N GLU A 10 3.03 9.67 3.76
CA GLU A 10 3.09 11.03 3.22
C GLU A 10 3.67 12.01 4.25
N SER A 11 3.11 12.02 5.46
CA SER A 11 3.60 12.87 6.56
C SER A 11 5.03 12.54 6.96
N TYR A 12 5.41 11.25 6.97
CA TYR A 12 6.77 10.80 7.26
C TYR A 12 7.76 11.31 6.21
N MET A 13 7.39 11.30 4.93
CA MET A 13 8.21 11.81 3.85
C MET A 13 8.17 13.34 3.70
N GLY A 14 7.25 14.03 4.41
CA GLY A 14 7.07 15.48 4.30
C GLY A 14 6.48 15.94 2.97
N THR A 15 5.72 15.07 2.30
CA THR A 15 5.14 15.31 0.96
C THR A 15 3.73 14.69 0.87
N ALA A 16 2.98 14.99 -0.18
CA ALA A 16 1.68 14.40 -0.48
C ALA A 16 1.73 13.68 -1.83
N ILE A 17 1.04 12.54 -1.94
CA ILE A 17 0.87 11.82 -3.19
C ILE A 17 -0.51 12.13 -3.79
N SER A 18 -0.57 12.16 -5.11
CA SER A 18 -1.82 12.33 -5.86
C SER A 18 -2.38 10.98 -6.28
N ASN A 19 -3.70 10.88 -6.43
CA ASN A 19 -4.27 9.74 -7.15
C ASN A 19 -3.83 9.79 -8.62
N VAL A 20 -3.56 8.61 -9.19
CA VAL A 20 -3.25 8.45 -10.61
C VAL A 20 -4.54 8.68 -11.41
N ASP A 21 -4.44 9.38 -12.54
CA ASP A 21 -5.60 9.59 -13.41
C ASP A 21 -6.07 8.23 -13.98
N PRO A 22 -7.34 7.83 -13.76
CA PRO A 22 -7.83 6.50 -14.17
C PRO A 22 -7.91 6.30 -15.69
N ASN A 23 -7.89 7.38 -16.47
CA ASN A 23 -7.96 7.33 -17.93
C ASN A 23 -6.57 7.36 -18.58
N THR A 24 -5.63 8.11 -18.01
CA THR A 24 -4.28 8.22 -18.59
C THR A 24 -3.25 7.34 -17.91
N GLN A 25 -3.53 6.87 -16.68
CA GLN A 25 -2.61 6.12 -15.82
C GLN A 25 -1.29 6.84 -15.54
N THR A 26 -1.26 8.14 -15.84
CA THR A 26 -0.13 9.00 -15.58
C THR A 26 -0.39 9.78 -14.31
N VAL A 27 0.65 9.93 -13.51
CA VAL A 27 0.68 10.95 -12.48
C VAL A 27 0.68 12.28 -13.21
N ASN A 28 -0.21 13.20 -12.83
CA ASN A 28 -0.22 14.52 -13.42
C ASN A 28 1.05 15.27 -13.00
N LYS A 29 2.10 15.19 -13.83
CA LYS A 29 3.42 15.77 -13.58
C LYS A 29 3.40 17.30 -13.47
N GLU A 30 2.30 17.95 -13.85
CA GLU A 30 2.11 19.40 -13.70
C GLU A 30 1.64 19.79 -12.28
N LYS A 31 1.19 18.83 -11.46
CA LYS A 31 0.83 19.03 -10.04
C LYS A 31 1.90 18.57 -9.06
N VAL A 32 3.05 18.16 -9.59
CA VAL A 32 4.22 17.77 -8.80
C VAL A 32 4.94 19.06 -8.43
N ASP A 33 4.83 19.47 -7.18
CA ASP A 33 5.49 20.68 -6.67
C ASP A 33 6.98 20.40 -6.36
N SER A 34 7.36 19.12 -6.18
CA SER A 34 8.73 18.74 -5.89
C SER A 34 9.12 17.35 -6.41
N ASN A 35 10.43 17.12 -6.59
CA ASN A 35 10.96 15.78 -6.86
C ASN A 35 10.60 14.78 -5.74
N PHE A 36 10.38 15.24 -4.49
CA PHE A 36 9.94 14.38 -3.39
C PHE A 36 8.54 13.81 -3.62
N ASP A 37 7.66 14.54 -4.31
CA ASP A 37 6.31 14.06 -4.60
C ASP A 37 6.38 12.89 -5.60
N LEU A 38 7.25 12.96 -6.62
CA LEU A 38 7.46 11.84 -7.55
C LEU A 38 8.08 10.63 -6.86
N ILE A 39 8.96 10.85 -5.87
CA ILE A 39 9.56 9.76 -5.09
C ILE A 39 8.48 9.09 -4.24
N ALA A 40 7.72 9.87 -3.48
CA ALA A 40 6.65 9.34 -2.63
C ALA A 40 5.57 8.65 -3.45
N GLN A 41 5.18 9.24 -4.58
CA GLN A 41 4.20 8.70 -5.52
C GLN A 41 4.60 7.34 -6.08
N ALA A 42 5.89 7.08 -6.25
CA ALA A 42 6.37 5.78 -6.69
C ALA A 42 6.59 4.81 -5.51
N ALA A 43 7.31 5.27 -4.48
CA ALA A 43 7.82 4.40 -3.44
C ALA A 43 6.75 3.97 -2.43
N ILE A 44 5.83 4.85 -2.02
CA ILE A 44 4.76 4.52 -1.06
C ILE A 44 3.86 3.40 -1.60
N PRO A 45 3.21 3.55 -2.78
CA PRO A 45 2.35 2.49 -3.28
C PRO A 45 3.13 1.23 -3.65
N ALA A 46 4.40 1.33 -4.09
CA ALA A 46 5.24 0.17 -4.36
C ALA A 46 5.48 -0.69 -3.11
N VAL A 47 5.91 -0.07 -2.01
CA VAL A 47 6.16 -0.76 -0.74
C VAL A 47 4.86 -1.36 -0.22
N LEU A 48 3.77 -0.59 -0.20
CA LEU A 48 2.48 -1.09 0.29
C LEU A 48 1.92 -2.22 -0.59
N ALA A 49 2.13 -2.19 -1.91
CA ALA A 49 1.75 -3.28 -2.81
C ALA A 49 2.52 -4.56 -2.49
N ALA A 50 3.82 -4.47 -2.17
CA ALA A 50 4.61 -5.61 -1.75
C ALA A 50 4.12 -6.20 -0.41
N PHE A 51 3.84 -5.36 0.59
CA PHE A 51 3.23 -5.82 1.85
C PHE A 51 1.88 -6.49 1.62
N TYR A 52 1.03 -5.89 0.78
CA TYR A 52 -0.25 -6.49 0.40
C TYR A 52 -0.04 -7.87 -0.22
N LYS A 53 0.78 -7.98 -1.27
CA LYS A 53 1.04 -9.25 -1.94
C LYS A 53 1.61 -10.30 -0.98
N TYR A 54 2.62 -9.92 -0.21
CA TYR A 54 3.29 -10.82 0.73
C TYR A 54 2.31 -11.34 1.79
N SER A 55 1.43 -10.48 2.31
CA SER A 55 0.41 -10.87 3.29
C SER A 55 -0.62 -11.86 2.74
N ARG A 56 -0.80 -11.99 1.41
CA ARG A 56 -1.80 -12.91 0.83
C ARG A 56 -1.46 -14.39 1.05
N SER A 57 -0.20 -14.71 1.29
CA SER A 57 0.22 -16.05 1.67
C SER A 57 0.10 -16.24 3.19
N GLU A 58 -0.20 -17.46 3.62
CA GLU A 58 -0.22 -17.82 5.04
C GLU A 58 1.15 -17.59 5.68
N GLU A 59 2.22 -18.08 5.03
CA GLU A 59 3.61 -17.87 5.47
C GLU A 59 3.95 -16.38 5.61
N GLY A 60 3.62 -15.56 4.61
CA GLY A 60 3.93 -14.14 4.62
C GLY A 60 3.13 -13.38 5.68
N ALA A 61 1.85 -13.69 5.87
CA ALA A 61 1.03 -13.10 6.93
C ALA A 61 1.56 -13.45 8.33
N GLU A 62 1.95 -14.71 8.54
CA GLU A 62 2.57 -15.14 9.80
C GLU A 62 3.91 -14.46 10.05
N TYR A 63 4.75 -14.36 9.01
CA TYR A 63 6.03 -13.69 9.11
C TYR A 63 5.86 -12.22 9.49
N LEU A 64 4.96 -11.50 8.81
CA LEU A 64 4.63 -10.11 9.12
C LEU A 64 4.04 -9.94 10.53
N ALA A 65 3.33 -10.95 11.04
CA ALA A 65 2.81 -10.92 12.40
C ALA A 65 3.92 -11.09 13.45
N LYS A 66 4.85 -12.03 13.23
CA LYS A 66 5.86 -12.44 14.21
C LYS A 66 7.14 -11.59 14.17
N ASP A 67 7.65 -11.26 12.99
CA ASP A 67 8.97 -10.66 12.81
C ASP A 67 8.93 -9.12 12.71
N ARG A 68 9.83 -8.46 13.43
CA ARG A 68 9.98 -7.00 13.42
C ARG A 68 11.04 -6.50 12.43
N ALA A 69 11.93 -7.38 11.98
CA ALA A 69 13.05 -7.06 11.09
C ALA A 69 12.73 -7.42 9.63
N ILE A 70 11.58 -6.95 9.13
CA ILE A 70 11.15 -7.20 7.76
C ILE A 70 12.03 -6.37 6.81
N THR A 71 12.64 -7.04 5.83
CA THR A 71 13.49 -6.40 4.81
C THR A 71 12.75 -6.24 3.49
N PRO A 72 13.13 -5.26 2.64
CA PRO A 72 12.59 -5.14 1.30
C PRO A 72 12.78 -6.41 0.46
N SER A 73 13.99 -6.99 0.45
CA SER A 73 14.27 -8.24 -0.25
C SER A 73 13.26 -9.35 0.06
N ARG A 74 12.83 -9.45 1.32
CA ARG A 74 11.86 -10.47 1.75
C ARG A 74 10.46 -10.24 1.17
N ILE A 75 9.97 -9.00 1.19
CA ILE A 75 8.61 -8.67 0.72
C ILE A 75 8.53 -8.50 -0.81
N PHE A 76 9.66 -8.19 -1.46
CA PHE A 76 9.79 -8.10 -2.91
C PHE A 76 10.30 -9.39 -3.56
N ALA A 77 10.46 -10.49 -2.81
CA ALA A 77 10.98 -11.76 -3.32
C ALA A 77 12.31 -11.61 -4.09
N ASP A 78 13.27 -10.92 -3.47
CA ASP A 78 14.61 -10.64 -4.01
C ASP A 78 14.65 -9.71 -5.25
N HIS A 79 13.55 -9.00 -5.55
CA HIS A 79 13.48 -7.95 -6.57
C HIS A 79 13.66 -6.52 -6.01
N ASP A 80 14.29 -6.36 -4.84
CA ASP A 80 14.45 -5.06 -4.17
C ASP A 80 15.38 -4.08 -4.92
N ASP A 81 16.41 -4.60 -5.58
CA ASP A 81 17.26 -3.78 -6.47
C ASP A 81 16.52 -3.31 -7.73
N GLU A 82 15.65 -4.17 -8.27
CA GLU A 82 14.88 -3.86 -9.47
C GLU A 82 13.81 -2.80 -9.18
N ILE A 83 13.10 -2.91 -8.05
CA ILE A 83 12.12 -1.89 -7.66
C ILE A 83 12.81 -0.55 -7.35
N ALA A 84 13.97 -0.55 -6.69
CA ALA A 84 14.75 0.65 -6.46
C ALA A 84 15.16 1.31 -7.78
N SER A 85 15.56 0.52 -8.78
CA SER A 85 15.89 1.02 -10.13
C SER A 85 14.68 1.64 -10.85
N ARG A 86 13.50 1.02 -10.72
CA ARG A 86 12.27 1.55 -11.34
C ARG A 86 11.81 2.84 -10.67
N ILE A 87 11.85 2.91 -9.35
CA ILE A 87 11.59 4.15 -8.59
C ILE A 87 12.60 5.23 -8.98
N ALA A 88 13.89 4.89 -9.04
CA ALA A 88 14.95 5.82 -9.43
C ALA A 88 14.73 6.40 -10.83
N SER A 89 14.36 5.55 -11.78
CA SER A 89 14.05 5.93 -13.16
C SER A 89 12.80 6.80 -13.24
N PHE A 90 11.74 6.44 -12.51
CA PHE A 90 10.48 7.18 -12.49
C PHE A 90 10.65 8.59 -11.91
N SER A 91 11.34 8.69 -10.77
CA SER A 91 11.50 9.94 -10.02
C SER A 91 12.76 10.73 -10.41
N LYS A 92 13.56 10.20 -11.35
CA LYS A 92 14.84 10.78 -11.83
C LYS A 92 15.84 11.04 -10.70
N ILE A 93 15.98 10.07 -9.80
CA ILE A 93 16.95 10.10 -8.68
C ILE A 93 17.99 9.00 -8.84
N GLU A 94 19.03 9.03 -8.02
CA GLU A 94 20.03 7.97 -7.98
C GLU A 94 19.45 6.69 -7.36
N ASN A 95 19.83 5.53 -7.92
CA ASN A 95 19.39 4.22 -7.46
C ASN A 95 19.70 3.99 -5.97
N GLY A 96 20.91 4.34 -5.52
CA GLY A 96 21.29 4.21 -4.11
C GLY A 96 20.43 5.05 -3.16
N PHE A 97 19.90 6.18 -3.62
CA PHE A 97 18.94 6.97 -2.84
C PHE A 97 17.56 6.32 -2.82
N ALA A 98 17.08 5.81 -3.96
CA ALA A 98 15.82 5.08 -4.05
C ALA A 98 15.83 3.83 -3.15
N ALA A 99 16.92 3.06 -3.13
CA ALA A 99 17.07 1.89 -2.26
C ALA A 99 16.98 2.25 -0.77
N ARG A 100 17.57 3.38 -0.35
CA ARG A 100 17.43 3.88 1.04
C ARG A 100 15.98 4.22 1.36
N ILE A 101 15.29 4.92 0.46
CA ILE A 101 13.87 5.27 0.65
C ILE A 101 13.00 4.02 0.78
N VAL A 102 13.23 3.00 -0.06
CA VAL A 102 12.50 1.72 0.03
C VAL A 102 12.73 1.05 1.40
N ASN A 103 13.96 1.04 1.89
CA ASN A 103 14.28 0.51 3.22
C ASN A 103 13.58 1.30 4.34
N ASP A 104 13.67 2.64 4.30
CA ASP A 104 13.08 3.52 5.31
C ASP A 104 11.55 3.40 5.34
N LEU A 105 10.89 3.38 4.17
CA LEU A 105 9.45 3.18 4.07
C LEU A 105 9.02 1.78 4.52
N THR A 106 9.83 0.76 4.25
CA THR A 106 9.56 -0.60 4.73
C THR A 106 9.59 -0.61 6.26
N ALA A 107 10.64 -0.07 6.87
CA ALA A 107 10.76 0.02 8.32
C ALA A 107 9.62 0.84 8.96
N GLU A 108 9.24 1.97 8.34
CA GLU A 108 8.17 2.81 8.85
C GLU A 108 6.79 2.16 8.71
N THR A 109 6.55 1.45 7.59
CA THR A 109 5.33 0.64 7.41
C THR A 109 5.19 -0.37 8.54
N VAL A 110 6.29 -1.06 8.88
CA VAL A 110 6.32 -2.02 9.99
C VAL A 110 6.01 -1.36 11.32
N ARG A 111 6.63 -0.22 11.62
CA ARG A 111 6.33 0.53 12.84
C ARG A 111 4.86 0.91 12.91
N TYR A 112 4.31 1.41 11.81
CA TYR A 112 2.94 1.90 11.75
C TYR A 112 1.90 0.79 12.00
N TYR A 113 1.87 -0.27 11.18
CA TYR A 113 0.81 -1.28 11.33
C TYR A 113 0.91 -2.01 12.67
N ARG A 114 2.12 -2.19 13.20
CA ARG A 114 2.32 -2.79 14.52
C ARG A 114 1.83 -1.86 15.63
N SER A 115 2.01 -0.54 15.51
CA SER A 115 1.49 0.42 16.48
C SER A 115 -0.04 0.47 16.49
N GLU A 116 -0.68 0.30 15.33
CA GLU A 116 -2.13 0.23 15.19
C GLU A 116 -2.71 -1.05 15.81
N MET A 117 -2.03 -2.18 15.64
CA MET A 117 -2.49 -3.49 16.15
C MET A 117 -2.04 -3.80 17.59
N LYS A 118 -1.06 -3.05 18.11
CA LYS A 118 -0.49 -3.20 19.45
C LYS A 118 -0.08 -4.66 19.73
N ASP A 119 -0.55 -5.22 20.84
CA ASP A 119 -0.19 -6.57 21.30
C ASP A 119 -1.03 -7.68 20.66
N ASP A 120 -2.01 -7.32 19.84
CA ASP A 120 -3.00 -8.26 19.28
C ASP A 120 -2.78 -8.44 17.76
N ILE A 121 -1.51 -8.61 17.39
CA ILE A 121 -1.07 -8.89 16.02
C ILE A 121 -1.25 -10.38 15.73
N SER A 122 -2.04 -10.68 14.70
CA SER A 122 -2.22 -12.02 14.15
C SER A 122 -2.12 -11.99 12.63
N ALA A 123 -1.85 -13.15 12.01
CA ALA A 123 -1.80 -13.29 10.56
C ALA A 123 -3.11 -12.80 9.89
N ASP A 124 -4.27 -13.18 10.44
CA ASP A 124 -5.58 -12.75 9.94
C ASP A 124 -5.74 -11.23 9.94
N LYS A 125 -5.29 -10.56 11.00
CA LYS A 125 -5.40 -9.10 11.11
C LYS A 125 -4.46 -8.38 10.18
N VAL A 126 -3.26 -8.93 9.97
CA VAL A 126 -2.32 -8.42 8.97
C VAL A 126 -2.93 -8.52 7.58
N GLN A 127 -3.55 -9.66 7.23
CA GLN A 127 -4.25 -9.85 5.96
C GLN A 127 -5.42 -8.88 5.79
N LEU A 128 -6.26 -8.73 6.81
CA LEU A 128 -7.39 -7.81 6.79
C LEU A 128 -6.94 -6.36 6.63
N PHE A 129 -5.88 -5.97 7.34
CA PHE A 129 -5.32 -4.62 7.26
C PHE A 129 -4.83 -4.29 5.86
N PHE A 130 -3.91 -5.09 5.32
CA PHE A 130 -3.37 -4.84 3.98
C PHE A 130 -4.42 -5.04 2.87
N GLY A 131 -5.37 -5.96 3.06
CA GLY A 131 -6.51 -6.13 2.17
C GLY A 131 -7.43 -4.90 2.14
N SER A 132 -7.64 -4.24 3.28
CA SER A 132 -8.52 -3.07 3.39
C SER A 132 -7.96 -1.81 2.71
N ILE A 133 -6.65 -1.74 2.51
CA ILE A 133 -5.99 -0.59 1.86
C ILE A 133 -5.67 -0.83 0.37
N ARG A 134 -5.97 -2.02 -0.17
CA ARG A 134 -5.69 -2.41 -1.56
C ARG A 134 -6.14 -1.35 -2.57
N GLU A 135 -7.39 -0.92 -2.49
CA GLU A 135 -7.95 0.03 -3.46
C GLU A 135 -7.21 1.38 -3.43
N ASN A 136 -6.76 1.82 -2.25
CA ASN A 136 -5.97 3.06 -2.13
C ASN A 136 -4.56 2.88 -2.69
N ILE A 137 -3.95 1.70 -2.52
CA ILE A 137 -2.66 1.38 -3.13
C ILE A 137 -2.78 1.43 -4.65
N LEU A 138 -3.78 0.75 -5.22
CA LEU A 138 -3.96 0.66 -6.66
C LEU A 138 -4.31 2.01 -7.31
N GLY A 139 -5.08 2.86 -6.63
CA GLY A 139 -5.41 4.20 -7.10
C GLY A 139 -4.21 5.17 -7.09
N ALA A 140 -3.20 4.92 -6.26
CA ALA A 140 -1.99 5.73 -6.17
C ALA A 140 -0.81 5.16 -6.96
N LEU A 141 -0.88 3.90 -7.40
CA LEU A 141 0.24 3.19 -8.01
C LEU A 141 0.46 3.60 -9.48
N PRO A 142 1.63 4.20 -9.84
CA PRO A 142 1.94 4.50 -11.23
C PRO A 142 2.12 3.22 -12.06
N ALA A 143 1.40 3.12 -13.19
CA ALA A 143 1.52 1.97 -14.09
C ALA A 143 2.93 1.81 -14.70
N ASP A 144 3.66 2.92 -14.83
CA ASP A 144 5.04 2.96 -15.32
C ASP A 144 6.02 2.12 -14.46
N LEU A 145 5.65 1.81 -13.21
CA LEU A 145 6.47 0.94 -12.35
C LEU A 145 6.33 -0.55 -12.68
N GLN A 146 5.29 -0.95 -13.42
CA GLN A 146 5.02 -2.33 -13.86
C GLN A 146 5.19 -3.36 -12.73
N LEU A 147 4.59 -3.07 -11.57
CA LEU A 147 4.81 -3.80 -10.33
C LEU A 147 4.12 -5.17 -10.34
N GLY A 148 3.06 -5.35 -11.11
CA GLY A 148 2.43 -6.66 -11.32
C GLY A 148 3.39 -7.65 -11.96
N ASN A 149 4.19 -7.22 -12.93
CA ASN A 149 5.23 -8.08 -13.52
C ASN A 149 6.30 -8.49 -12.50
N LEU A 150 6.68 -7.59 -11.60
CA LEU A 150 7.69 -7.87 -10.56
C LEU A 150 7.17 -8.81 -9.47
N LEU A 151 5.92 -8.59 -9.05
CA LEU A 151 5.30 -9.33 -7.96
C LEU A 151 4.55 -10.58 -8.43
N ASN A 152 4.63 -10.90 -9.74
CA ASN A 152 3.85 -11.95 -10.39
C ASN A 152 2.35 -11.86 -10.03
N ASP A 153 1.79 -10.65 -10.17
CA ASP A 153 0.40 -10.33 -9.86
C ASP A 153 -0.17 -9.28 -10.81
N ASP A 154 -0.71 -9.75 -11.94
CA ASP A 154 -1.29 -8.90 -12.97
C ASP A 154 -2.48 -8.06 -12.44
N THR A 155 -3.09 -8.44 -11.31
CA THR A 155 -4.21 -7.69 -10.72
C THR A 155 -3.80 -6.37 -10.08
N ILE A 156 -2.49 -6.19 -9.83
CA ILE A 156 -1.90 -4.93 -9.34
C ILE A 156 -1.84 -3.89 -10.47
N ASP A 157 -1.56 -4.34 -11.69
CA ASP A 157 -1.49 -3.48 -12.85
C ASP A 157 -2.84 -3.38 -13.61
N ASP A 158 -3.82 -4.23 -13.30
CA ASP A 158 -5.14 -4.27 -13.96
C ASP A 158 -5.96 -2.97 -13.82
N ASN A 159 -6.34 -2.46 -14.98
CA ASN A 159 -7.08 -1.21 -15.21
C ASN A 159 -8.53 -1.25 -14.70
N THR A 160 -9.14 -2.43 -14.61
CA THR A 160 -10.56 -2.57 -14.28
C THR A 160 -10.87 -2.14 -12.84
N ASN A 161 -9.89 -2.27 -11.94
CA ASN A 161 -10.00 -1.83 -10.55
C ASN A 161 -9.70 -0.32 -10.39
N LYS A 162 -8.81 0.25 -11.22
CA LYS A 162 -8.40 1.66 -11.16
C LYS A 162 -9.48 2.63 -11.69
N MET A 163 -10.36 2.17 -12.58
CA MET A 163 -11.49 2.95 -13.11
C MET A 163 -12.68 3.07 -12.14
N LYS A 164 -12.69 2.32 -11.02
CA LYS A 164 -13.61 2.57 -9.91
C LYS A 164 -13.01 3.66 -9.04
N GLY A 165 -13.31 4.92 -9.35
CA GLY A 165 -12.93 6.05 -8.50
C GLY A 165 -13.35 5.87 -7.03
N PRO A 166 -12.82 6.67 -6.10
CA PRO A 166 -12.98 6.52 -4.63
C PRO A 166 -14.41 6.67 -4.07
N ALA A 167 -15.46 6.58 -4.89
CA ALA A 167 -16.84 6.86 -4.50
C ALA A 167 -17.73 5.62 -4.24
N SER A 168 -17.27 4.39 -4.41
CA SER A 168 -18.18 3.22 -4.30
C SER A 168 -17.85 2.16 -3.25
N GLY A 169 -16.69 2.23 -2.58
CA GLY A 169 -16.33 1.26 -1.52
C GLY A 169 -16.68 1.71 -0.09
N LEU A 170 -16.78 3.01 0.15
CA LEU A 170 -16.95 3.57 1.50
C LEU A 170 -18.39 3.50 2.03
N ALA A 171 -19.39 3.32 1.15
CA ALA A 171 -20.80 3.31 1.54
C ALA A 171 -21.31 1.93 1.99
N GLN A 172 -20.66 0.82 1.64
CA GLN A 172 -21.12 -0.53 2.00
C GLN A 172 -20.43 -1.13 3.23
N SER A 173 -19.21 -0.72 3.53
CA SER A 173 -18.44 -1.25 4.67
C SER A 173 -18.85 -0.64 6.02
N ILE A 174 -19.45 0.56 6.02
CA ILE A 174 -20.06 1.15 7.24
C ILE A 174 -21.43 0.52 7.53
N GLN A 175 -22.22 0.20 6.50
CA GLN A 175 -23.55 -0.38 6.70
C GLN A 175 -23.47 -1.80 7.30
N ASN A 176 -22.51 -2.62 6.85
CA ASN A 176 -22.36 -3.99 7.37
C ASN A 176 -21.79 -4.05 8.80
N ALA A 177 -21.03 -3.04 9.24
CA ALA A 177 -20.49 -2.99 10.60
C ALA A 177 -21.52 -2.49 11.66
N PHE A 178 -22.58 -1.80 11.23
CA PHE A 178 -23.65 -1.31 12.12
C PHE A 178 -24.93 -2.16 12.09
N SER A 179 -25.12 -3.03 11.10
CA SER A 179 -26.32 -3.89 11.02
C SER A 179 -26.24 -5.18 11.84
N SER A 180 -25.10 -5.52 12.47
CA SER A 180 -24.98 -6.72 13.33
C SER A 180 -25.19 -6.46 14.83
N VAL A 181 -25.62 -5.26 15.22
CA VAL A 181 -26.02 -4.94 16.61
C VAL A 181 -27.46 -4.40 16.59
N GLY A 182 -28.43 -5.31 16.56
CA GLY A 182 -29.83 -4.88 16.71
C GLY A 182 -30.88 -5.83 16.14
N THR A 183 -30.84 -7.12 16.49
CA THR A 183 -32.06 -7.94 16.40
C THR A 183 -32.02 -9.04 17.45
N LYS A 184 -32.17 -8.65 18.72
CA LYS A 184 -32.74 -9.57 19.72
C LYS A 184 -34.25 -9.35 19.71
N ARG A 185 -34.92 -10.41 19.27
CA ARG A 185 -36.34 -10.69 19.47
C ARG A 185 -36.70 -10.50 20.95
N GLU A 186 -37.79 -9.81 21.22
CA GLU A 186 -38.64 -10.10 22.36
C GLU A 186 -40.05 -10.35 21.81
N GLU A 187 -40.38 -11.64 21.70
CA GLU A 187 -41.74 -12.14 21.75
C GLU A 187 -42.08 -12.30 23.24
N SER A 188 -43.14 -11.64 23.69
CA SER A 188 -43.98 -12.05 24.83
C SER A 188 -45.32 -11.33 24.72
#